data_AF-A0A356RDQ4-F1
#
_entry.id   AF-A0A356RDQ4-F1
#
_cell.length_a   1.000
_cell.length_b   1.000
_cell.length_c   1.000
_cell.angle_alpha   90.00
_cell.angle_beta   90.00
_cell.angle_gamma   90.00
#
_symmetry.space_group_name_H-M   'P 1'
#
loop_
_entity.id
_entity.type
_entity.pdbx_description
1 polymer ?
#
loop_
_entity_poly.entity_id
_entity_poly.type
_entity_poly.pdbx_seq_one_letter_code
_entity_poly.pdbx_strand_id
1 'polypeptide(L)'
;MHTTMNALKLLNGAVLGFLLLLPMPGWSETNGEDLPRLTVSADGKIDVPPDKAVLSFAVETVGEKLSDVQKENQERVAKVMEECRRLNIPSQFIQTTSLNVIPEYPPPPRRPSDGTLENSIPRIVGYRVVHQVKVEVQNMEIVGKVVDRVLQVGANRFSGIAWGLQNEQPTKLEVLKQASAKAQAKAEALAQALNLKLVRMIDVSEGGVLPSPPEGRYRMAMAMDSGGEASVSAGEISIRGSVLLVYEISQK
;
A
#
# COMPACT_ATOMS: atom_id res chain seq x y z
N MET A 1 -46.64 -64.41 50.39
CA MET A 1 -45.47 -65.30 50.35
C MET A 1 -44.50 -64.81 51.41
N HIS A 2 -44.19 -65.70 52.35
CA HIS A 2 -42.93 -65.86 53.09
C HIS A 2 -41.86 -64.77 52.94
N THR A 3 -41.09 -64.31 53.92
CA THR A 3 -40.82 -64.72 55.31
C THR A 3 -39.69 -63.78 55.77
N THR A 4 -39.70 -63.39 57.05
CA THR A 4 -38.56 -62.94 57.88
C THR A 4 -37.80 -61.65 57.56
N MET A 5 -37.18 -60.92 58.50
CA MET A 5 -37.18 -60.84 59.97
C MET A 5 -35.99 -59.92 60.31
N ASN A 6 -36.14 -59.11 61.37
CA ASN A 6 -35.09 -58.50 62.19
C ASN A 6 -34.18 -57.43 61.57
N ALA A 7 -33.58 -56.51 62.32
CA ALA A 7 -33.87 -55.85 63.60
C ALA A 7 -32.67 -54.89 63.82
N LEU A 8 -32.82 -54.00 64.82
CA LEU A 8 -31.78 -53.25 65.53
C LEU A 8 -31.29 -51.96 64.81
N LYS A 9 -31.70 -50.74 65.19
CA LYS A 9 -31.65 -49.97 66.46
C LYS A 9 -30.41 -49.07 66.55
N LEU A 10 -30.71 -47.77 66.78
CA LEU A 10 -29.92 -46.75 67.51
C LEU A 10 -28.68 -46.23 66.73
N LEU A 11 -28.20 -44.98 66.80
CA LEU A 11 -28.44 -43.81 67.64
C LEU A 11 -27.72 -42.61 66.97
N ASN A 12 -28.24 -41.39 67.14
CA ASN A 12 -27.58 -40.08 67.28
C ASN A 12 -26.29 -39.72 66.50
N GLY A 13 -26.29 -38.52 65.90
CA GLY A 13 -25.08 -37.68 65.84
C GLY A 13 -25.02 -36.68 64.69
N ALA A 14 -25.29 -35.41 64.97
CA ALA A 14 -25.08 -34.26 64.08
C ALA A 14 -23.60 -33.87 63.98
N VAL A 15 -23.09 -33.51 62.79
CA VAL A 15 -21.90 -32.64 62.55
C VAL A 15 -22.00 -32.05 61.13
N LEU A 16 -22.37 -30.76 60.99
CA LEU A 16 -21.49 -29.61 60.69
C LEU A 16 -20.86 -29.63 59.27
N GLY A 17 -21.41 -28.80 58.38
CA GLY A 17 -20.92 -28.59 57.02
C GLY A 17 -19.60 -27.82 56.97
N PHE A 18 -18.61 -28.41 56.30
CA PHE A 18 -17.26 -27.89 56.10
C PHE A 18 -17.22 -27.00 54.85
N LEU A 19 -16.99 -25.69 55.02
CA LEU A 19 -16.77 -24.75 53.92
C LEU A 19 -15.31 -24.87 53.46
N LEU A 20 -15.09 -25.48 52.30
CA LEU A 20 -13.78 -25.59 51.65
C LEU A 20 -13.33 -24.22 51.09
N LEU A 21 -12.42 -23.56 51.80
CA LEU A 21 -11.62 -22.44 51.29
C LEU A 21 -10.49 -23.00 50.42
N LEU A 22 -10.65 -22.93 49.10
CA LEU A 22 -9.56 -23.20 48.16
C LEU A 22 -8.67 -21.93 48.06
N PRO A 23 -7.34 -22.05 48.19
CA PRO A 23 -6.44 -20.93 47.94
C PRO A 23 -6.48 -20.58 46.45
N MET A 24 -6.91 -19.37 46.13
CA MET A 24 -6.79 -18.86 44.76
C MET A 24 -5.31 -18.67 44.42
N PRO A 25 -4.82 -19.15 43.26
CA PRO A 25 -3.49 -18.79 42.78
C PRO A 25 -3.45 -17.28 42.57
N GLY A 26 -2.63 -16.59 43.36
CA GLY A 26 -2.34 -15.17 43.16
C GLY A 26 -1.77 -14.98 41.77
N TRP A 27 -2.50 -14.25 40.94
CA TRP A 27 -1.96 -13.70 39.70
C TRP A 27 -0.88 -12.73 40.13
N SER A 28 0.37 -13.06 39.83
CA SER A 28 1.47 -12.10 39.92
C SER A 28 1.17 -10.97 38.95
N GLU A 29 0.60 -9.87 39.44
CA GLU A 29 0.74 -8.58 38.77
C GLU A 29 2.24 -8.36 38.60
N THR A 30 2.70 -8.36 37.36
CA THR A 30 4.00 -7.83 37.00
C THR A 30 4.00 -6.36 37.39
N ASN A 31 4.42 -6.06 38.62
CA ASN A 31 4.82 -4.73 39.07
C ASN A 31 6.07 -4.33 38.29
N GLY A 32 5.91 -3.99 37.01
CA GLY A 32 6.85 -3.09 36.37
C GLY A 32 6.70 -1.75 37.05
N GLU A 33 7.77 -1.22 37.63
CA GLU A 33 7.75 0.13 38.20
C GLU A 33 7.17 1.11 37.16
N ASP A 34 6.01 1.71 37.48
CA ASP A 34 5.43 2.80 36.70
C ASP A 34 6.27 4.05 36.93
N LEU A 35 7.42 4.10 36.26
CA LEU A 35 8.26 5.29 36.22
C LEU A 35 7.47 6.42 35.53
N PRO A 36 7.52 7.66 36.04
CA PRO A 36 6.94 8.81 35.35
C PRO A 36 7.57 8.98 33.97
N ARG A 37 6.72 9.15 32.94
CA ARG A 37 7.15 9.20 31.53
C ARG A 37 6.67 10.45 30.82
N LEU A 38 7.52 10.95 29.93
CA LEU A 38 7.16 11.94 28.92
C LEU A 38 7.22 11.29 27.54
N THR A 39 6.08 11.17 26.89
CA THR A 39 5.98 10.70 25.51
C THR A 39 5.80 11.88 24.58
N VAL A 40 6.65 12.01 23.58
CA VAL A 40 6.56 13.05 22.54
C VAL A 40 6.61 12.43 21.17
N SER A 41 5.86 13.00 20.23
CA SER A 41 5.97 12.72 18.81
C SER A 41 6.23 13.98 18.01
N ALA A 42 6.95 13.82 16.91
CA ALA A 42 7.15 14.85 15.90
C ALA A 42 7.35 14.25 14.51
N ASP A 43 7.03 15.07 13.49
CA ASP A 43 7.11 14.70 12.09
C ASP A 43 8.28 15.38 11.37
N GLY A 44 8.91 14.61 10.49
CA GLY A 44 9.87 15.05 9.47
C GLY A 44 9.18 15.13 8.11
N LYS A 45 9.60 16.10 7.29
CA LYS A 45 9.09 16.28 5.94
C LYS A 45 10.21 16.83 5.07
N ILE A 46 10.44 16.20 3.92
CA ILE A 46 11.33 16.70 2.89
C ILE A 46 10.60 16.66 1.56
N ASP A 47 10.66 17.77 0.83
CA ASP A 47 10.17 17.88 -0.53
C ASP A 47 11.39 17.84 -1.47
N VAL A 48 11.37 16.94 -2.46
CA VAL A 48 12.47 16.74 -3.41
C VAL A 48 11.94 16.55 -4.82
N PRO A 49 12.65 17.04 -5.85
CA PRO A 49 12.29 16.74 -7.23
C PRO A 49 12.48 15.24 -7.50
N PRO A 50 11.60 14.61 -8.29
CA PRO A 50 11.80 13.23 -8.73
C PRO A 50 12.98 13.09 -9.68
N ASP A 51 13.70 11.97 -9.57
CA ASP A 51 14.80 11.58 -10.47
C ASP A 51 14.44 10.32 -11.29
N LYS A 52 13.19 9.88 -11.20
CA LYS A 52 12.64 8.72 -11.89
C LYS A 52 11.15 8.88 -12.20
N ALA A 53 10.76 8.33 -13.33
CA ALA A 53 9.38 8.17 -13.77
C ALA A 53 9.11 6.71 -14.15
N VAL A 54 8.03 6.13 -13.66
CA VAL A 54 7.54 4.82 -14.08
C VAL A 54 6.30 5.04 -14.93
N LEU A 55 6.43 4.76 -16.22
CA LEU A 55 5.38 4.89 -17.21
C LEU A 55 4.65 3.55 -17.35
N SER A 56 3.33 3.58 -17.34
CA SER A 56 2.51 2.38 -17.50
C SER A 56 1.73 2.43 -18.81
N PHE A 57 2.05 1.51 -19.71
CA PHE A 57 1.44 1.37 -21.02
C PHE A 57 0.71 0.03 -21.14
N ALA A 58 -0.23 -0.05 -22.06
CA ALA A 58 -0.75 -1.32 -22.53
C ALA A 58 -0.94 -1.32 -24.05
N VAL A 59 -0.77 -2.51 -24.63
CA VAL A 59 -1.15 -2.83 -26.00
C VAL A 59 -2.40 -3.70 -25.92
N GLU A 60 -3.51 -3.17 -26.40
CA GLU A 60 -4.79 -3.85 -26.50
C GLU A 60 -5.08 -4.18 -27.97
N THR A 61 -5.32 -5.46 -28.27
CA THR A 61 -5.75 -5.93 -29.58
C THR A 61 -7.05 -6.73 -29.44
N VAL A 62 -7.92 -6.64 -30.44
CA VAL A 62 -9.24 -7.28 -30.44
C VAL A 62 -9.48 -7.95 -31.79
N GLY A 63 -10.07 -9.13 -31.80
CA GLY A 63 -10.45 -9.83 -33.02
C GLY A 63 -11.15 -11.16 -32.76
N GLU A 64 -11.66 -11.80 -33.81
CA GLU A 64 -12.50 -13.00 -33.68
C GLU A 64 -11.69 -14.25 -33.29
N LYS A 65 -10.45 -14.36 -33.80
CA LYS A 65 -9.61 -15.55 -33.63
C LYS A 65 -8.43 -15.26 -32.70
N LEU A 66 -8.38 -15.94 -31.57
CA LEU A 66 -7.37 -15.74 -30.53
C LEU A 66 -5.93 -15.78 -31.06
N SER A 67 -5.58 -16.73 -31.93
CA SER A 67 -4.22 -16.87 -32.46
C SER A 67 -3.75 -15.62 -33.20
N ASP A 68 -4.66 -14.98 -33.93
CA ASP A 68 -4.34 -13.85 -34.79
C ASP A 68 -4.21 -12.58 -33.92
N VAL A 69 -5.13 -12.42 -32.96
CA VAL A 69 -5.11 -11.33 -31.96
C VAL A 69 -3.85 -11.38 -31.10
N GLN A 70 -3.42 -12.58 -30.67
CA GLN A 70 -2.22 -12.76 -29.86
C GLN A 70 -0.95 -12.46 -30.67
N LYS A 71 -0.88 -12.93 -31.93
CA LYS A 71 0.26 -12.65 -32.81
C LYS A 71 0.41 -11.15 -33.07
N GLU A 72 -0.69 -10.47 -33.41
CA GLU A 72 -0.70 -9.03 -33.61
C GLU A 72 -0.28 -8.26 -32.33
N ASN A 73 -0.74 -8.71 -31.17
CA ASN A 73 -0.37 -8.12 -29.89
C ASN A 73 1.14 -8.22 -29.66
N GLN A 74 1.72 -9.42 -29.85
CA GLN A 74 3.14 -9.68 -29.69
C GLN A 74 3.99 -8.82 -30.62
N GLU A 75 3.60 -8.67 -31.89
CA GLU A 75 4.30 -7.82 -32.86
C GLU A 75 4.28 -6.34 -32.45
N ARG A 76 3.14 -5.83 -31.96
CA ARG A 76 3.02 -4.45 -31.46
C ARG A 76 3.84 -4.22 -30.19
N VAL A 77 3.81 -5.16 -29.25
CA VAL A 77 4.60 -5.08 -28.02
C VAL A 77 6.10 -5.15 -28.32
N ALA A 78 6.52 -5.96 -29.29
CA ALA A 78 7.91 -6.01 -29.73
C ALA A 78 8.40 -4.65 -30.27
N LYS A 79 7.57 -3.96 -31.07
CA LYS A 79 7.86 -2.60 -31.55
C LYS A 79 7.97 -1.59 -30.41
N VAL A 80 7.07 -1.67 -29.42
CA VAL A 80 7.14 -0.83 -28.20
C VAL A 80 8.45 -1.06 -27.44
N MET A 81 8.84 -2.31 -27.24
CA MET A 81 10.10 -2.66 -26.56
C MET A 81 11.32 -2.20 -27.35
N GLU A 82 11.30 -2.30 -28.68
CA GLU A 82 12.37 -1.80 -29.54
C GLU A 82 12.49 -0.28 -29.47
N GLU A 83 11.37 0.45 -29.53
CA GLU A 83 11.38 1.91 -29.46
C GLU A 83 11.91 2.40 -28.10
N CYS A 84 11.56 1.74 -27.00
CA CYS A 84 12.15 2.04 -25.69
C CYS A 84 13.68 1.87 -25.70
N ARG A 85 14.21 0.81 -26.34
CA ARG A 85 15.66 0.63 -26.48
C ARG A 85 16.30 1.71 -27.35
N ARG A 86 15.64 2.15 -28.43
CA ARG A 86 16.11 3.26 -29.29
C ARG A 86 16.18 4.59 -28.55
N LEU A 87 15.35 4.76 -27.53
CA LEU A 87 15.38 5.91 -26.62
C LEU A 87 16.39 5.74 -25.47
N ASN A 88 17.32 4.78 -25.58
CA ASN A 88 18.35 4.46 -24.59
C ASN A 88 17.78 4.03 -23.23
N ILE A 89 16.63 3.34 -23.21
CA ILE A 89 16.11 2.71 -21.99
C ILE A 89 16.61 1.26 -21.91
N PRO A 90 17.45 0.90 -20.92
CA PRO A 90 17.89 -0.46 -20.69
C PRO A 90 16.74 -1.45 -20.52
N SER A 91 16.90 -2.68 -21.01
CA SER A 91 15.88 -3.73 -20.92
C SER A 91 15.47 -4.07 -19.49
N GLN A 92 16.38 -3.93 -18.51
CA GLN A 92 16.08 -4.15 -17.09
C GLN A 92 15.01 -3.19 -16.52
N PHE A 93 14.84 -2.03 -17.16
CA PHE A 93 13.83 -1.03 -16.81
C PHE A 93 12.52 -1.20 -17.58
N ILE A 94 12.42 -2.21 -18.43
CA ILE A 94 11.22 -2.53 -19.21
C ILE A 94 10.66 -3.85 -18.70
N GLN A 95 9.49 -3.82 -18.09
CA GLN A 95 8.89 -4.97 -17.44
C GLN A 95 7.47 -5.21 -17.96
N THR A 96 7.18 -6.43 -18.37
CA THR A 96 5.79 -6.85 -18.58
C THR A 96 5.15 -7.10 -17.22
N THR A 97 4.06 -6.39 -16.91
CA THR A 97 3.37 -6.53 -15.62
C THR A 97 2.16 -7.45 -15.69
N SER A 98 1.50 -7.52 -16.84
CA SER A 98 0.39 -8.45 -17.04
C SER A 98 0.20 -8.76 -18.52
N LEU A 99 -0.32 -9.96 -18.78
CA LEU A 99 -0.82 -10.38 -20.07
C LEU A 99 -2.14 -11.08 -19.84
N ASN A 100 -3.22 -10.48 -20.32
CA ASN A 100 -4.58 -10.96 -20.11
C ASN A 100 -5.25 -11.25 -21.44
N VAL A 101 -5.91 -12.39 -21.53
CA VAL A 101 -6.78 -12.75 -22.66
C VAL A 101 -8.20 -12.77 -22.14
N ILE A 102 -9.05 -11.92 -22.71
CA ILE A 102 -10.43 -11.69 -22.29
C ILE A 102 -11.33 -12.15 -23.43
N PRO A 103 -12.17 -13.18 -23.24
CA PRO A 103 -13.19 -13.53 -24.23
C PRO A 103 -14.27 -12.45 -24.24
N GLU A 104 -14.68 -12.05 -25.44
CA GLU A 104 -15.78 -11.12 -25.66
C GLU A 104 -17.07 -11.88 -25.92
N TYR A 105 -18.14 -11.44 -25.27
CA TYR A 105 -19.49 -11.98 -25.43
C TYR A 105 -20.43 -10.89 -25.96
N PRO A 106 -21.45 -11.26 -26.73
CA PRO A 106 -22.45 -10.30 -27.17
C PRO A 106 -23.21 -9.76 -25.94
N PRO A 107 -23.71 -8.51 -26.00
CA PRO A 107 -24.58 -7.99 -24.95
C PRO A 107 -25.77 -8.94 -24.72
N PRO A 108 -26.22 -9.13 -23.46
CA PRO A 108 -27.39 -9.96 -23.21
C PRO A 108 -28.60 -9.38 -23.96
N PRO A 109 -29.49 -10.24 -24.50
CA PRO A 109 -30.69 -9.76 -25.17
C PRO A 109 -31.50 -8.88 -24.21
N ARG A 110 -32.05 -7.77 -24.73
CA ARG A 110 -32.93 -6.90 -23.96
C ARG A 110 -34.13 -7.72 -23.50
N ARG A 111 -34.51 -7.62 -22.22
CA ARG A 111 -35.72 -8.28 -21.70
C ARG A 111 -36.92 -7.83 -22.54
N PRO A 112 -37.61 -8.74 -23.25
CA PRO A 112 -38.85 -8.38 -23.91
C PRO A 112 -39.91 -8.03 -22.86
N SER A 113 -40.84 -7.14 -23.22
CA SER A 113 -41.90 -6.63 -22.34
C SER A 113 -42.89 -7.69 -21.87
N ASP A 114 -42.90 -8.86 -22.52
CA ASP A 114 -43.74 -10.01 -22.20
C ASP A 114 -43.14 -10.95 -21.13
N GLY A 115 -41.93 -10.66 -20.63
CA GLY A 115 -41.27 -11.43 -19.58
C GLY A 115 -40.61 -12.74 -20.05
N THR A 116 -40.60 -13.03 -21.35
CA THR A 116 -39.93 -14.23 -21.89
C THR A 116 -38.42 -14.03 -21.92
N LEU A 117 -37.68 -14.68 -21.03
CA LEU A 117 -36.21 -14.72 -21.10
C LEU A 117 -35.82 -15.88 -22.03
N GLU A 118 -35.34 -15.55 -23.23
CA GLU A 118 -34.66 -16.54 -24.07
C GLU A 118 -33.32 -16.89 -23.40
N ASN A 119 -33.20 -18.12 -22.90
CA ASN A 119 -31.98 -18.65 -22.31
C ASN A 119 -30.94 -18.92 -23.41
N SER A 120 -30.31 -17.87 -23.95
CA SER A 120 -29.18 -18.03 -24.85
C SER A 120 -27.90 -18.22 -24.03
N ILE A 121 -27.21 -19.35 -24.18
CA ILE A 121 -25.85 -19.52 -23.66
C ILE A 121 -24.95 -18.52 -24.40
N PRO A 122 -24.27 -17.57 -23.71
CA PRO A 122 -23.47 -16.57 -24.37
C PRO A 122 -22.31 -17.24 -25.11
N ARG A 123 -22.24 -17.02 -26.43
CA ARG A 123 -21.14 -17.50 -27.28
C ARG A 123 -20.05 -16.46 -27.34
N ILE A 124 -18.80 -16.91 -27.37
CA ILE A 124 -17.66 -16.02 -27.58
C ILE A 124 -17.75 -15.47 -29.01
N VAL A 125 -17.75 -14.14 -29.14
CA VAL A 125 -17.76 -13.43 -30.43
C VAL A 125 -16.39 -12.86 -30.79
N GLY A 126 -15.45 -12.91 -29.86
CA GLY A 126 -14.06 -12.56 -30.12
C GLY A 126 -13.20 -12.63 -28.87
N TYR A 127 -11.98 -12.15 -29.00
CA TYR A 127 -10.99 -12.11 -27.95
C TYR A 127 -10.35 -10.75 -27.93
N ARG A 128 -10.06 -10.30 -26.72
CA ARG A 128 -9.28 -9.11 -26.44
C ARG A 128 -8.03 -9.53 -25.68
N VAL A 129 -6.86 -9.15 -26.20
CA VAL A 129 -5.58 -9.38 -25.54
C VAL A 129 -5.05 -8.06 -25.04
N VAL A 130 -4.76 -7.97 -23.75
CA VAL A 130 -4.21 -6.80 -23.08
C VAL A 130 -2.84 -7.16 -22.52
N HIS A 131 -1.79 -6.54 -23.05
CA HIS A 131 -0.43 -6.69 -22.58
C HIS A 131 0.04 -5.39 -21.94
N GLN A 132 0.25 -5.39 -20.62
CA GLN A 132 0.71 -4.23 -19.87
C GLN A 132 2.22 -4.25 -19.68
N VAL A 133 2.85 -3.10 -19.92
CA VAL A 133 4.29 -2.90 -19.80
C VAL A 133 4.54 -1.67 -18.93
N LYS A 134 5.42 -1.82 -17.94
CA LYS A 134 6.01 -0.72 -17.19
C LYS A 134 7.38 -0.38 -17.76
N VAL A 135 7.63 0.90 -17.92
CA VAL A 135 8.90 1.44 -18.39
C VAL A 135 9.40 2.44 -17.35
N GLU A 136 10.52 2.11 -16.71
CA GLU A 136 11.23 3.02 -15.83
C GLU A 136 12.15 3.93 -16.66
N VAL A 137 11.99 5.23 -16.48
CA VAL A 137 12.77 6.28 -17.14
C VAL A 137 13.51 7.06 -16.05
N GLN A 138 14.82 7.18 -16.21
CA GLN A 138 15.68 7.89 -15.25
C GLN A 138 16.08 9.29 -15.72
N ASN A 139 15.95 9.58 -17.01
CA ASN A 139 16.13 10.91 -17.56
C ASN A 139 14.75 11.60 -17.68
N MET A 140 14.50 12.60 -16.84
CA MET A 140 13.19 13.27 -16.78
C MET A 140 12.88 14.08 -18.04
N GLU A 141 13.90 14.53 -18.77
CA GLU A 141 13.74 15.35 -19.98
C GLU A 141 13.14 14.55 -21.15
N ILE A 142 13.32 13.22 -21.16
CA ILE A 142 12.83 12.38 -22.26
C ILE A 142 11.46 11.76 -21.99
N VAL A 143 10.86 11.99 -20.82
CA VAL A 143 9.61 11.32 -20.42
C VAL A 143 8.48 11.58 -21.42
N GLY A 144 8.26 12.84 -21.82
CA GLY A 144 7.24 13.18 -22.83
C GLY A 144 7.50 12.49 -24.16
N LYS A 145 8.74 12.54 -24.63
CA LYS A 145 9.18 11.86 -25.87
C LYS A 145 8.97 10.35 -25.83
N VAL A 146 9.21 9.70 -24.69
CA VAL A 146 8.96 8.26 -24.52
C VAL A 146 7.47 7.95 -24.66
N VAL A 147 6.61 8.74 -24.01
CA VAL A 147 5.15 8.58 -24.12
C VAL A 147 4.71 8.71 -25.58
N ASP A 148 5.12 9.78 -26.27
CA ASP A 148 4.71 10.04 -27.65
C ASP A 148 5.16 8.95 -28.61
N ARG A 149 6.42 8.51 -28.50
CA ARG A 149 6.99 7.48 -29.38
C ARG A 149 6.37 6.10 -29.16
N VAL A 150 6.18 5.71 -27.89
CA VAL A 150 5.58 4.42 -27.55
C VAL A 150 4.12 4.33 -28.02
N LEU A 151 3.37 5.44 -27.93
CA LEU A 151 2.01 5.53 -28.46
C LEU A 151 1.97 5.44 -30.00
N GLN A 152 2.94 6.03 -30.71
CA GLN A 152 3.02 5.96 -32.17
C GLN A 152 3.29 4.54 -32.71
N VAL A 153 4.05 3.71 -31.97
CA VAL A 153 4.52 2.40 -32.48
C VAL A 153 3.65 1.20 -32.10
N GLY A 154 2.71 1.36 -31.15
CA GLY A 154 1.76 0.28 -30.84
C GLY A 154 1.07 0.32 -29.50
N ALA A 155 1.52 1.12 -28.52
CA ALA A 155 0.77 1.29 -27.28
C ALA A 155 -0.48 2.14 -27.56
N ASN A 156 -1.64 1.67 -27.14
CA ASN A 156 -2.92 2.35 -27.34
C ASN A 156 -3.67 2.61 -26.03
N ARG A 157 -3.07 2.22 -24.90
CA ARG A 157 -3.54 2.58 -23.56
C ARG A 157 -2.38 3.13 -22.74
N PHE A 158 -2.55 4.35 -22.27
CA PHE A 158 -1.65 4.99 -21.32
C PHE A 158 -2.35 5.11 -19.98
N SER A 159 -1.80 4.45 -18.95
CA SER A 159 -2.39 4.41 -17.61
C SER A 159 -1.90 5.53 -16.71
N GLY A 160 -0.83 6.23 -17.10
CA GLY A 160 -0.27 7.37 -16.37
C GLY A 160 1.21 7.24 -16.04
N ILE A 161 1.68 8.21 -15.24
CA ILE A 161 3.06 8.39 -14.82
C ILE A 161 3.12 8.33 -13.29
N ALA A 162 4.00 7.50 -12.74
CA ALA A 162 4.33 7.49 -11.33
C ALA A 162 5.74 8.06 -11.13
N TRP A 163 5.84 9.18 -10.43
CA TRP A 163 7.12 9.80 -10.07
C TRP A 163 7.73 9.11 -8.87
N GLY A 164 9.05 9.00 -8.84
CA GLY A 164 9.76 8.38 -7.73
C GLY A 164 11.20 8.90 -7.60
N LEU A 165 11.87 8.34 -6.60
CA LEU A 165 13.32 8.44 -6.47
C LEU A 165 13.97 7.10 -6.83
N GLN A 166 15.16 7.12 -7.42
CA GLN A 166 15.98 5.94 -7.66
C GLN A 166 16.47 5.37 -6.32
N ASN A 167 16.87 6.25 -5.40
CA ASN A 167 17.26 5.88 -4.06
C ASN A 167 16.54 6.75 -3.01
N GLU A 168 15.48 6.21 -2.42
CA GLU A 168 14.73 6.90 -1.37
C GLU A 168 15.45 6.89 -0.01
N GLN A 169 16.42 5.99 0.20
CA GLN A 169 16.99 5.73 1.52
C GLN A 169 17.66 6.96 2.16
N PRO A 170 18.51 7.73 1.45
CA PRO A 170 19.11 8.94 2.02
C PRO A 170 18.05 9.95 2.45
N THR A 171 17.01 10.14 1.63
CA THR A 171 15.94 11.09 1.93
C THR A 171 15.09 10.62 3.12
N LYS A 172 14.80 9.31 3.21
CA LYS A 172 14.10 8.73 4.36
C LYS A 172 14.88 8.90 5.67
N LEU A 173 16.19 8.67 5.64
CA LEU A 173 17.05 8.86 6.81
C LEU A 173 17.11 10.33 7.25
N GLU A 174 17.18 11.26 6.31
CA GLU A 174 17.16 12.70 6.62
C GLU A 174 15.80 13.12 7.22
N VAL A 175 14.68 12.58 6.72
CA VAL A 175 13.35 12.79 7.31
C VAL A 175 13.31 12.30 8.77
N LEU A 176 13.83 11.12 9.06
CA LEU A 176 13.88 10.58 10.43
C LEU A 176 14.79 11.40 11.34
N LYS A 177 15.91 11.91 10.83
CA LYS A 177 16.81 12.80 11.56
C LYS A 177 16.11 14.11 11.92
N GLN A 178 15.37 14.71 10.99
CA GLN A 178 14.57 15.91 11.25
C GLN A 178 13.45 15.65 12.25
N ALA A 179 12.72 14.54 12.12
CA ALA A 179 11.66 14.15 13.05
C ALA A 179 12.22 13.96 14.47
N SER A 180 13.35 13.27 14.59
CA SER A 180 14.03 13.00 15.87
C SER A 180 14.48 14.30 16.54
N ALA A 181 15.13 15.20 15.80
CA ALA A 181 15.59 16.49 16.33
C ALA A 181 14.42 17.35 16.83
N LYS A 182 13.30 17.38 16.08
CA LYS A 182 12.09 18.09 16.52
C LYS A 182 11.45 17.46 17.75
N ALA A 183 11.40 16.13 17.83
CA ALA A 183 10.87 15.42 18.99
C ALA A 183 11.70 15.69 20.24
N GLN A 184 13.04 15.69 20.12
CA GLN A 184 13.96 16.04 21.21
C GLN A 184 13.74 17.47 21.69
N ALA A 185 13.73 18.45 20.78
CA ALA A 185 13.47 19.85 21.13
C ALA A 185 12.11 20.05 21.81
N LYS A 186 11.08 19.31 21.37
CA LYS A 186 9.75 19.33 21.99
C LYS A 186 9.76 18.73 23.40
N ALA A 187 10.48 17.63 23.64
CA ALA A 187 10.63 17.06 24.98
C ALA A 187 11.34 18.03 25.93
N GLU A 188 12.43 18.66 25.47
CA GLU A 188 13.18 19.64 26.26
C GLU A 188 12.31 20.86 26.62
N ALA A 189 11.56 21.41 25.66
CA ALA A 189 10.66 22.53 25.90
C ALA A 189 9.55 22.17 26.91
N LEU A 190 8.95 20.99 26.80
CA LEU A 190 7.92 20.53 27.74
C LEU A 190 8.48 20.32 29.14
N ALA A 191 9.66 19.70 29.25
CA ALA A 191 10.31 19.50 30.54
C ALA A 191 10.66 20.83 31.22
N GLN A 192 11.17 21.81 30.47
CA GLN A 192 11.45 23.15 31.00
C GLN A 192 10.17 23.85 31.46
N ALA A 193 9.11 23.85 30.65
CA ALA A 193 7.85 24.52 30.96
C ALA A 193 7.14 23.94 32.19
N LEU A 194 7.29 22.64 32.43
CA LEU A 194 6.67 21.92 33.56
C LEU A 194 7.60 21.79 34.77
N ASN A 195 8.79 22.40 34.74
CA ASN A 195 9.82 22.28 35.77
C ASN A 195 10.22 20.82 36.07
N LEU A 196 10.27 19.98 35.03
CA LEU A 196 10.67 18.59 35.09
C LEU A 196 12.13 18.42 34.61
N LYS A 197 12.73 17.28 34.96
CA LYS A 197 14.04 16.84 34.47
C LYS A 197 13.87 15.61 33.58
N LEU A 198 14.44 15.63 32.38
CA LEU A 198 14.59 14.45 31.53
C LEU A 198 15.75 13.61 32.07
N VAL A 199 15.49 12.36 32.48
CA VAL A 199 16.49 11.47 33.09
C VAL A 199 17.23 10.69 32.01
N ARG A 200 16.50 9.91 31.21
CA ARG A 200 17.02 9.12 30.10
C ARG A 200 15.92 8.78 29.11
N MET A 201 16.31 8.39 27.90
CA MET A 201 15.40 7.84 26.90
C MET A 201 15.12 6.38 27.25
N ILE A 202 13.85 6.01 27.34
CA ILE A 202 13.38 4.65 27.65
C ILE A 202 13.05 3.90 26.36
N ASP A 203 12.42 4.57 25.41
CA ASP A 203 11.95 3.96 24.18
C ASP A 203 11.98 4.92 23.00
N VAL A 204 12.18 4.37 21.81
CA VAL A 204 12.17 5.06 20.52
C VAL A 204 11.42 4.22 19.53
N SER A 205 10.36 4.78 18.96
CA SER A 205 9.60 4.17 17.90
C SER A 205 9.60 5.09 16.69
N GLU A 206 10.06 4.58 15.55
CA GLU A 206 9.82 5.22 14.26
C GLU A 206 8.47 4.80 13.70
N GLY A 207 7.68 5.77 13.26
CA GLY A 207 6.57 5.52 12.35
C GLY A 207 7.12 5.35 10.94
N GLY A 208 6.51 4.48 10.15
CA GLY A 208 6.96 4.19 8.79
C GLY A 208 7.13 5.47 7.95
N VAL A 209 8.22 5.55 7.20
CA VAL A 209 8.49 6.66 6.28
C VAL A 209 7.88 6.34 4.92
N LEU A 210 6.80 7.04 4.58
CA LEU A 210 6.05 6.80 3.36
C LEU A 210 6.14 8.02 2.44
N PRO A 211 6.36 7.81 1.13
CA PRO A 211 6.09 8.83 0.13
C PRO A 211 4.62 9.23 0.24
N SER A 212 4.37 10.53 0.38
CA SER A 212 3.03 11.10 0.34
C SER A 212 2.81 11.73 -1.03
N PRO A 213 1.61 11.62 -1.63
CA PRO A 213 1.30 12.32 -2.87
C PRO A 213 1.61 13.82 -2.73
N PRO A 214 2.08 14.50 -3.79
CA PRO A 214 2.31 15.94 -3.73
C PRO A 214 1.05 16.65 -3.26
N GLU A 215 1.17 17.54 -2.26
CA GLU A 215 0.10 18.45 -1.84
C GLU A 215 -0.03 19.58 -2.88
N GLY A 216 -0.33 19.21 -4.12
CA GLY A 216 -0.46 20.10 -5.26
C GLY A 216 -1.53 19.54 -6.18
N ARG A 217 -2.68 20.21 -6.21
CA ARG A 217 -3.85 19.87 -7.02
C ARG A 217 -3.44 19.38 -8.41
N TYR A 218 -3.75 18.13 -8.75
CA TYR A 218 -3.75 17.64 -10.13
C TYR A 218 -4.75 18.46 -10.96
N ARG A 219 -4.32 19.61 -11.49
CA ARG A 219 -4.91 20.16 -12.72
C ARG A 219 -4.15 19.54 -13.87
N MET A 220 -4.54 18.32 -14.23
CA MET A 220 -4.21 17.76 -15.53
C MET A 220 -4.96 18.59 -16.57
N ALA A 221 -4.34 19.66 -17.06
CA ALA A 221 -4.81 20.32 -18.28
C ALA A 221 -4.53 19.33 -19.41
N MET A 222 -5.59 18.69 -19.90
CA MET A 222 -5.57 17.83 -21.08
C MET A 222 -5.20 18.67 -22.31
N ALA A 223 -3.90 18.88 -22.54
CA ALA A 223 -3.38 19.33 -23.82
C ALA A 223 -3.19 18.09 -24.71
N MET A 224 -4.30 17.58 -25.25
CA MET A 224 -4.33 16.46 -26.21
C MET A 224 -4.69 16.95 -27.62
N ASP A 225 -4.51 18.25 -27.93
CA ASP A 225 -4.92 18.84 -29.22
C ASP A 225 -3.84 19.67 -29.93
N SER A 226 -2.57 19.42 -29.65
CA SER A 226 -1.49 19.95 -30.48
C SER A 226 -0.38 18.91 -30.51
N GLY A 227 0.05 18.47 -31.70
CA GLY A 227 1.14 17.52 -31.89
C GLY A 227 2.52 18.03 -31.46
N GLY A 228 2.60 18.74 -30.34
CA GLY A 228 3.81 19.01 -29.57
C GLY A 228 3.97 17.96 -28.47
N GLU A 229 5.22 17.80 -28.02
CA GLU A 229 5.58 16.82 -27.01
C GLU A 229 4.70 16.96 -25.76
N ALA A 230 4.27 15.83 -25.19
CA ALA A 230 3.47 15.85 -23.96
C ALA A 230 4.17 16.69 -22.88
N SER A 231 3.58 17.82 -22.50
CA SER A 231 4.12 18.73 -21.47
C SER A 231 3.92 18.11 -20.08
N VAL A 232 4.86 17.26 -19.69
CA VAL A 232 4.84 16.56 -18.42
C VAL A 232 5.62 17.36 -17.38
N SER A 233 4.96 17.78 -16.28
CA SER A 233 5.62 18.40 -15.13
C SER A 233 5.58 17.47 -13.92
N ALA A 234 6.74 17.20 -13.34
CA ALA A 234 6.90 16.17 -12.32
C ALA A 234 6.52 16.64 -10.90
N GLY A 235 6.45 17.95 -10.67
CA GLY A 235 6.26 18.51 -9.33
C GLY A 235 7.38 18.10 -8.36
N GLU A 236 7.08 18.12 -7.06
CA GLU A 236 7.96 17.61 -6.00
C GLU A 236 7.31 16.41 -5.31
N ILE A 237 8.13 15.43 -4.91
CA ILE A 237 7.71 14.32 -4.07
C ILE A 237 7.92 14.72 -2.61
N SER A 238 6.87 14.55 -1.80
CA SER A 238 6.93 14.77 -0.37
C SER A 238 7.17 13.46 0.37
N ILE A 239 8.27 13.35 1.11
CA ILE A 239 8.56 12.19 1.97
C ILE A 239 8.32 12.62 3.42
N ARG A 240 7.47 11.88 4.11
CA ARG A 240 7.08 12.13 5.51
C ARG A 240 7.36 10.93 6.38
N GLY A 241 7.74 11.20 7.62
CA GLY A 241 7.98 10.20 8.64
C GLY A 241 7.78 10.81 10.02
N SER A 242 7.48 9.97 11.00
CA SER A 242 7.21 10.40 12.37
C SER A 242 8.10 9.62 13.32
N VAL A 243 8.53 10.25 14.41
CA VAL A 243 9.25 9.58 15.49
C VAL A 243 8.52 9.84 16.80
N LEU A 244 8.41 8.79 17.61
CA LEU A 244 7.90 8.82 18.97
C LEU A 244 9.06 8.51 19.93
N LEU A 245 9.30 9.42 20.87
CA LEU A 245 10.30 9.28 21.92
C LEU A 245 9.59 9.18 23.26
N VAL A 246 10.07 8.26 24.11
CA VAL A 246 9.61 8.12 25.49
C VAL A 246 10.80 8.38 26.42
N TYR A 247 10.67 9.37 27.28
CA TYR A 247 11.66 9.71 28.30
C TYR A 247 11.15 9.34 29.69
N GLU A 248 12.08 8.91 30.54
CA GLU A 248 11.91 8.93 31.98
C GLU A 248 12.02 10.38 32.47
N ILE A 249 11.09 10.81 33.33
CA ILE A 249 11.10 12.15 33.90
C ILE A 249 11.10 12.11 35.43
N SER A 250 11.72 13.13 36.03
CA SER A 250 11.64 13.39 37.47
C SER A 250 11.27 14.85 37.74
N GLN A 251 10.87 15.15 38.96
CA GLN A 251 10.85 16.54 39.43
C GLN A 251 12.29 17.09 39.47
N LYS A 252 12.43 18.41 39.29
CA LYS A 252 13.70 19.11 39.50
C LYS A 252 13.99 19.33 40.98
#